data_AF-B6G8M4-F1
#
_entry.id   AF-B6G8M4-F1
#
_cell.length_a   1.000
_cell.length_b   1.000
_cell.length_c   1.000
_cell.angle_alpha   90.00
_cell.angle_beta   90.00
_cell.angle_gamma   90.00
#
_symmetry.space_group_name_H-M   'P 1'
#
loop_
_entity.id
_entity.type
_entity.pdbx_description
1 polymer ?
#
loop_
_entity_poly.entity_id
_entity_poly.type
_entity_poly.pdbx_seq_one_letter_code
_entity_poly.pdbx_strand_id
1 'polypeptide(L)'
;MFERYEEEIVTDPAYAGMPDLYKADGGIQWEAPSNRGAGQFQFTHDKRLVWWKKKAEEVGISTSEDKWISKVAKLIHPTKQKPCKCCGRIMDIRYCYLSSILIKRIMKLPYVTDELEVDYCTNILDLVVEFESLYGEERLNDLGRCLKCKAVPDIPFFDSTEDFIEWLNDFYIPSEPSLLSPGAMSNAPDRLDGFHTYNRCCRSTADKGRSKSNLASYSTDRRAFEYWVDGNWVEANMAMGLFRSDTEVQQIPCMNDDGQTYHPLPCAADHIGPISLGFSHRPVFQPLCTPCNSAKNNRMYYSDVQKLIAAEQDGEDIASWYCAPVWNRLKNLVEMPDDAVKLSRVLRDNRHNAMMLLERLMLDGHLVFLTTFLNLLYANYEYDISDWWMDDKSTVYVNFSVRPSTLEYSRIKKARRIRVAFQALNTYAQKENRNGLLVEFAGANALYAEIERTASAFESPYYYQDLNEALAEELSEDFSDAETLKNIADGLPCSDVFEGDRQYQAAKHAIDAYMDGVGKHLASMWDDPRYTRTDYDDMF
;
A
#
# COMPACT_ATOMS: atom_id res chain seq x y z
N MET A 1 -31.62 -21.29 8.43
CA MET A 1 -31.74 -19.81 8.34
C MET A 1 -31.05 -19.27 7.11
N PHE A 2 -29.75 -19.56 6.88
CA PHE A 2 -29.04 -19.09 5.68
C PHE A 2 -29.65 -19.64 4.37
N GLU A 3 -29.95 -20.94 4.28
CA GLU A 3 -30.57 -21.55 3.09
C GLU A 3 -31.91 -20.90 2.72
N ARG A 4 -32.74 -20.59 3.73
CA ARG A 4 -34.00 -19.86 3.52
C ARG A 4 -33.74 -18.46 2.94
N TYR A 5 -32.71 -17.77 3.42
CA TYR A 5 -32.31 -16.48 2.86
C TYR A 5 -31.79 -16.61 1.43
N GLU A 6 -31.04 -17.68 1.12
CA GLU A 6 -30.60 -17.94 -0.26
C GLU A 6 -31.82 -18.09 -1.19
N GLU A 7 -32.84 -18.85 -0.78
CA GLU A 7 -34.10 -19.00 -1.52
C GLU A 7 -34.86 -17.68 -1.67
N GLU A 8 -34.95 -16.88 -0.61
CA GLU A 8 -35.58 -15.56 -0.65
C GLU A 8 -34.87 -14.61 -1.64
N ILE A 9 -33.53 -14.64 -1.70
CA ILE A 9 -32.77 -13.81 -2.64
C ILE A 9 -32.95 -14.27 -4.10
N VAL A 10 -32.85 -15.58 -4.38
CA VAL A 10 -32.93 -16.06 -5.78
C VAL A 10 -34.33 -15.95 -6.38
N THR A 11 -35.36 -15.92 -5.52
CA THR A 11 -36.75 -15.73 -5.95
C THR A 11 -37.18 -14.26 -6.00
N ASP A 12 -36.37 -13.33 -5.47
CA ASP A 12 -36.67 -11.92 -5.50
C ASP A 12 -36.54 -11.34 -6.93
N PRO A 13 -37.53 -10.55 -7.41
CA PRO A 13 -37.48 -9.93 -8.74
C PRO A 13 -36.22 -9.10 -9.01
N ALA A 14 -35.60 -8.53 -7.97
CA ALA A 14 -34.36 -7.75 -8.10
C ALA A 14 -33.20 -8.59 -8.68
N TYR A 15 -33.19 -9.90 -8.43
CA TYR A 15 -32.16 -10.84 -8.89
C TYR A 15 -32.59 -11.65 -10.12
N ALA A 16 -33.69 -11.27 -10.78
CA ALA A 16 -34.19 -11.94 -11.97
C ALA A 16 -33.12 -12.03 -13.08
N GLY A 17 -33.01 -13.21 -13.69
CA GLY A 17 -32.05 -13.48 -14.76
C GLY A 17 -30.61 -13.69 -14.30
N MET A 18 -30.35 -13.81 -12.99
CA MET A 18 -29.03 -14.14 -12.46
C MET A 18 -28.52 -15.47 -13.07
N PRO A 19 -27.29 -15.52 -13.63
CA PRO A 19 -26.77 -16.72 -14.26
C PRO A 19 -26.42 -17.84 -13.29
N ASP A 20 -26.57 -19.08 -13.79
CA ASP A 20 -26.12 -20.31 -13.14
C ASP A 20 -26.61 -20.45 -11.68
N LEU A 21 -27.92 -20.26 -11.43
CA LEU A 21 -28.52 -20.23 -10.09
C LEU A 21 -28.45 -21.56 -9.33
N TYR A 22 -28.66 -22.68 -10.03
CA TYR A 22 -28.85 -23.99 -9.41
C TYR A 22 -27.75 -24.97 -9.80
N LYS A 23 -27.35 -25.78 -8.83
CA LYS A 23 -26.50 -26.96 -9.00
C LYS A 23 -27.30 -28.15 -9.51
N ALA A 24 -26.60 -29.18 -9.95
CA ALA A 24 -27.21 -30.42 -10.43
C ALA A 24 -28.06 -31.14 -9.36
N ASP A 25 -27.76 -30.93 -8.07
CA ASP A 25 -28.50 -31.49 -6.93
C ASP A 25 -29.70 -30.62 -6.49
N GLY A 26 -29.99 -29.53 -7.21
CA GLY A 26 -31.04 -28.57 -6.89
C GLY A 26 -30.63 -27.52 -5.86
N GLY A 27 -29.44 -27.60 -5.27
CA GLY A 27 -28.94 -26.58 -4.34
C GLY A 27 -28.56 -25.29 -5.05
N ILE A 28 -28.63 -24.15 -4.34
CA ILE A 28 -28.26 -22.85 -4.90
C ILE A 28 -26.74 -22.76 -5.07
N GLN A 29 -26.31 -22.35 -6.25
CA GLN A 29 -24.93 -22.02 -6.55
C GLN A 29 -24.61 -20.63 -6.00
N TRP A 30 -24.31 -20.52 -4.72
CA TRP A 30 -24.13 -19.22 -4.08
C TRP A 30 -22.83 -18.51 -4.49
N GLU A 31 -21.72 -19.26 -4.57
CA GLU A 31 -20.36 -18.71 -4.67
C GLU A 31 -19.76 -18.94 -6.07
N ALA A 32 -19.21 -17.89 -6.68
CA ALA A 32 -18.63 -17.93 -8.02
C ALA A 32 -17.26 -17.22 -8.04
N PRO A 33 -16.23 -17.73 -7.33
CA PRO A 33 -14.90 -17.14 -7.34
C PRO A 33 -14.28 -17.20 -8.75
N SER A 34 -13.48 -16.18 -9.09
CA SER A 34 -12.83 -16.02 -10.39
C SER A 34 -11.80 -17.11 -10.73
N ASN A 35 -11.25 -17.80 -9.73
CA ASN A 35 -10.17 -18.77 -9.91
C ASN A 35 -10.63 -20.22 -10.18
N ARG A 36 -11.92 -20.45 -10.51
CA ARG A 36 -12.39 -21.80 -10.87
C ARG A 36 -11.86 -22.21 -12.25
N GLY A 37 -10.82 -23.04 -12.28
CA GLY A 37 -10.18 -23.49 -13.52
C GLY A 37 -10.89 -24.62 -14.28
N ALA A 38 -11.94 -25.23 -13.73
CA ALA A 38 -12.67 -26.33 -14.38
C ALA A 38 -14.09 -26.53 -13.81
N GLY A 39 -14.94 -27.23 -14.57
CA GLY A 39 -16.28 -27.67 -14.16
C GLY A 39 -17.43 -26.80 -14.69
N GLN A 40 -18.67 -27.20 -14.39
CA GLN A 40 -19.89 -26.57 -14.90
C GLN A 40 -19.97 -25.06 -14.63
N PHE A 41 -19.38 -24.61 -13.51
CA PHE A 41 -19.44 -23.22 -13.03
C PHE A 41 -18.14 -22.44 -13.24
N GLN A 42 -17.21 -22.91 -14.09
CA GLN A 42 -15.93 -22.24 -14.31
C GLN A 42 -16.07 -20.79 -14.81
N PHE A 43 -17.10 -20.50 -15.61
CA PHE A 43 -17.37 -19.17 -16.17
C PHE A 43 -18.49 -18.40 -15.44
N THR A 44 -18.95 -18.89 -14.29
CA THR A 44 -20.09 -18.25 -13.58
C THR A 44 -19.72 -16.86 -13.07
N HIS A 45 -18.47 -16.65 -12.65
CA HIS A 45 -17.98 -15.34 -12.23
C HIS A 45 -18.23 -14.28 -13.32
N ASP A 46 -17.77 -14.54 -14.54
CA ASP A 46 -17.83 -13.57 -15.64
C ASP A 46 -19.26 -13.34 -16.11
N LYS A 47 -20.07 -14.42 -16.20
CA LYS A 47 -21.50 -14.29 -16.50
C LYS A 47 -22.21 -13.39 -15.49
N ARG A 48 -21.92 -13.56 -14.19
CA ARG A 48 -22.48 -12.71 -13.14
C ARG A 48 -21.98 -11.28 -13.23
N LEU A 49 -20.71 -11.07 -13.55
CA LEU A 49 -20.19 -9.72 -13.76
C LEU A 49 -20.94 -8.99 -14.88
N VAL A 50 -21.23 -9.67 -16.00
CA VAL A 50 -22.07 -9.12 -17.07
C VAL A 50 -23.48 -8.80 -16.57
N TRP A 51 -24.09 -9.69 -15.80
CA TRP A 51 -25.40 -9.45 -15.18
C TRP A 51 -25.37 -8.21 -14.26
N TRP A 52 -24.34 -8.07 -13.43
CA TRP A 52 -24.18 -6.92 -12.54
C TRP A 52 -23.99 -5.61 -13.31
N LYS A 53 -23.22 -5.60 -14.40
CA LYS A 53 -23.08 -4.42 -15.27
C LYS A 53 -24.43 -3.99 -15.85
N LYS A 54 -25.21 -4.94 -16.38
CA LYS A 54 -26.56 -4.67 -16.88
C LYS A 54 -27.48 -4.17 -15.76
N LYS A 55 -27.41 -4.79 -14.57
CA LYS A 55 -28.20 -4.35 -13.41
C LYS A 55 -27.83 -2.93 -12.98
N ALA A 56 -26.54 -2.55 -13.07
CA ALA A 56 -26.07 -1.20 -12.80
C ALA A 56 -26.72 -0.18 -13.74
N GLU A 57 -26.72 -0.47 -15.05
CA GLU A 57 -27.40 0.35 -16.06
C GLU A 57 -28.91 0.47 -15.77
N GLU A 58 -29.57 -0.63 -15.42
CA GLU A 58 -31.00 -0.67 -15.09
C GLU A 58 -31.35 0.22 -13.89
N VAL A 59 -30.47 0.33 -12.89
CA VAL A 59 -30.68 1.15 -11.68
C VAL A 59 -30.02 2.53 -11.77
N GLY A 60 -29.45 2.90 -12.92
CA GLY A 60 -28.87 4.21 -13.16
C GLY A 60 -27.52 4.45 -12.46
N ILE A 61 -26.75 3.41 -12.17
CA ILE A 61 -25.39 3.51 -11.62
C ILE A 61 -24.38 3.28 -12.75
N SER A 62 -23.46 4.22 -12.98
CA SER A 62 -22.43 4.05 -14.01
C SER A 62 -21.39 3.02 -13.60
N THR A 63 -21.00 2.15 -14.53
CA THR A 63 -19.91 1.18 -14.31
C THR A 63 -18.52 1.82 -14.25
N SER A 64 -18.41 3.11 -14.58
CA SER A 64 -17.20 3.92 -14.39
C SER A 64 -17.07 4.53 -12.98
N GLU A 65 -18.12 4.48 -12.16
CA GLU A 65 -18.05 5.01 -10.79
C GLU A 65 -17.23 4.11 -9.87
N ASP A 66 -16.51 4.71 -8.91
CA ASP A 66 -15.86 3.95 -7.84
C ASP A 66 -16.91 3.10 -7.07
N LYS A 67 -16.55 1.83 -6.84
CA LYS A 67 -17.35 0.83 -6.13
C LYS A 67 -18.78 0.66 -6.67
N TRP A 68 -19.01 0.93 -7.97
CA TRP A 68 -20.32 0.81 -8.61
C TRP A 68 -21.04 -0.49 -8.25
N ILE A 69 -20.34 -1.63 -8.29
CA ILE A 69 -20.95 -2.95 -8.05
C ILE A 69 -21.41 -3.13 -6.60
N SER A 70 -20.70 -2.53 -5.64
CA SER A 70 -21.10 -2.50 -4.24
C SER A 70 -22.33 -1.61 -4.03
N LYS A 71 -22.39 -0.45 -4.72
CA LYS A 71 -23.55 0.44 -4.68
C LYS A 71 -24.79 -0.27 -5.24
N VAL A 72 -24.67 -0.93 -6.38
CA VAL A 72 -25.76 -1.72 -6.99
C VAL A 72 -26.20 -2.83 -6.03
N ALA A 73 -25.27 -3.64 -5.51
CA ALA A 73 -25.59 -4.71 -4.57
C ALA A 73 -26.36 -4.19 -3.34
N LYS A 74 -25.93 -3.08 -2.74
CA LYS A 74 -26.66 -2.45 -1.63
C LYS A 74 -28.01 -1.93 -2.07
N LEU A 75 -28.12 -1.30 -3.23
CA LEU A 75 -29.36 -0.70 -3.73
C LEU A 75 -30.44 -1.74 -4.04
N ILE A 76 -30.08 -2.86 -4.66
CA ILE A 76 -31.05 -3.90 -5.06
C ILE A 76 -31.37 -4.91 -3.97
N HIS A 77 -30.52 -5.02 -2.94
CA HIS A 77 -30.73 -6.01 -1.88
C HIS A 77 -32.10 -5.79 -1.19
N PRO A 78 -32.98 -6.80 -1.05
CA PRO A 78 -34.40 -6.57 -0.79
C PRO A 78 -34.67 -6.02 0.61
N THR A 79 -33.93 -6.51 1.60
CA THR A 79 -34.13 -6.19 3.03
C THR A 79 -33.05 -5.29 3.62
N LYS A 80 -31.98 -5.01 2.87
CA LYS A 80 -30.70 -4.49 3.40
C LYS A 80 -30.09 -5.29 4.56
N GLN A 81 -30.57 -6.50 4.82
CA GLN A 81 -30.17 -7.31 5.97
C GLN A 81 -29.80 -8.71 5.52
N LYS A 82 -28.71 -9.23 6.08
CA LYS A 82 -28.18 -10.54 5.68
C LYS A 82 -27.89 -11.40 6.90
N PRO A 83 -28.30 -12.69 6.93
CA PRO A 83 -27.85 -13.63 7.96
C PRO A 83 -26.40 -14.08 7.74
N CYS A 84 -25.68 -14.27 8.84
CA CYS A 84 -24.36 -14.88 8.81
C CYS A 84 -24.49 -16.39 8.57
N LYS A 85 -23.77 -16.97 7.60
CA LYS A 85 -23.79 -18.42 7.37
C LYS A 85 -23.29 -19.24 8.58
N CYS A 86 -22.40 -18.65 9.39
CA CYS A 86 -21.78 -19.34 10.53
C CYS A 86 -22.68 -19.38 11.77
N CYS A 87 -23.18 -18.22 12.22
CA CYS A 87 -23.92 -18.12 13.49
C CYS A 87 -25.40 -17.73 13.32
N GLY A 88 -25.85 -17.47 12.09
CA GLY A 88 -27.22 -17.02 11.81
C GLY A 88 -27.51 -15.55 12.13
N ARG A 89 -26.64 -14.83 12.87
CA ARG A 89 -26.89 -13.42 13.23
C ARG A 89 -27.16 -12.58 11.98
N ILE A 90 -28.33 -11.95 11.95
CA ILE A 90 -28.74 -11.03 10.89
C ILE A 90 -28.06 -9.69 11.15
N MET A 91 -27.44 -9.12 10.13
CA MET A 91 -26.77 -7.82 10.22
C MET A 91 -27.15 -6.96 9.02
N ASP A 92 -27.18 -5.64 9.23
CA ASP A 92 -27.42 -4.64 8.21
C ASP A 92 -26.21 -4.54 7.26
N ILE A 93 -26.44 -4.43 5.96
CA ILE A 93 -25.37 -4.31 4.95
C ILE A 93 -24.88 -2.86 4.79
N ARG A 94 -25.58 -1.88 5.38
CA ARG A 94 -25.19 -0.47 5.42
C ARG A 94 -24.08 -0.25 6.44
N TYR A 95 -23.38 0.88 6.31
CA TYR A 95 -22.26 1.25 7.18
C TYR A 95 -22.75 1.76 8.53
N CYS A 96 -23.32 0.89 9.37
CA CYS A 96 -23.91 1.25 10.66
C CYS A 96 -23.22 0.60 11.86
N TYR A 97 -22.14 -0.16 11.68
CA TYR A 97 -21.43 -0.83 12.79
C TYR A 97 -20.11 -0.15 13.16
N LEU A 98 -19.77 -0.12 14.44
CA LEU A 98 -18.62 0.65 14.93
C LEU A 98 -17.26 0.12 14.44
N SER A 99 -16.35 1.03 14.10
CA SER A 99 -14.93 0.73 13.88
C SER A 99 -14.12 0.80 15.18
N SER A 100 -12.91 0.22 15.18
CA SER A 100 -11.98 0.33 16.31
C SER A 100 -11.57 1.76 16.63
N ILE A 101 -11.53 2.62 15.62
CA ILE A 101 -11.20 4.04 15.80
C ILE A 101 -12.34 4.75 16.52
N LEU A 102 -13.59 4.51 16.11
CA LEU A 102 -14.76 5.12 16.73
C LEU A 102 -14.93 4.67 18.19
N ILE A 103 -14.82 3.36 18.45
CA ILE A 103 -14.86 2.82 19.83
C ILE A 103 -13.80 3.52 20.70
N LYS A 104 -12.55 3.62 20.23
CA LYS A 104 -11.48 4.31 20.97
C LYS A 104 -11.75 5.79 21.21
N ARG A 105 -12.52 6.47 20.35
CA ARG A 105 -12.89 7.88 20.55
C ARG A 105 -13.97 8.01 21.61
N ILE A 106 -15.00 7.17 21.55
CA ILE A 106 -16.10 7.13 22.51
C ILE A 106 -15.57 6.82 23.91
N MET A 107 -14.74 5.77 24.04
CA MET A 107 -14.14 5.38 25.33
C MET A 107 -13.13 6.40 25.90
N LYS A 108 -12.80 7.46 25.16
CA LYS A 108 -11.96 8.56 25.65
C LYS A 108 -12.76 9.74 26.18
N LEU A 109 -14.09 9.72 26.05
CA LEU A 109 -14.94 10.74 26.66
C LEU A 109 -14.84 10.64 28.18
N PRO A 110 -14.59 11.74 28.92
CA PRO A 110 -14.19 11.68 30.34
C PRO A 110 -15.19 11.01 31.30
N TYR A 111 -16.45 10.92 30.90
CA TYR A 111 -17.56 10.40 31.71
C TYR A 111 -18.06 9.04 31.21
N VAL A 112 -17.52 8.53 30.10
CA VAL A 112 -17.87 7.19 29.62
C VAL A 112 -17.19 6.16 30.51
N THR A 113 -17.99 5.22 30.98
CA THR A 113 -17.60 4.15 31.91
C THR A 113 -17.71 2.80 31.20
N ASP A 114 -17.25 1.74 31.85
CA ASP A 114 -17.41 0.37 31.35
C ASP A 114 -18.88 -0.12 31.33
N GLU A 115 -19.83 0.70 31.79
CA GLU A 115 -21.28 0.43 31.69
C GLU A 115 -21.80 0.53 30.25
N LEU A 116 -21.10 1.25 29.38
CA LEU A 116 -21.41 1.33 27.96
C LEU A 116 -20.76 0.17 27.21
N GLU A 117 -21.53 -0.89 26.92
CA GLU A 117 -21.02 -2.09 26.25
C GLU A 117 -20.97 -1.92 24.72
N VAL A 118 -19.80 -1.51 24.21
CA VAL A 118 -19.58 -1.35 22.77
C VAL A 118 -18.59 -2.36 22.19
N ASP A 119 -18.97 -2.98 21.09
CA ASP A 119 -18.10 -3.84 20.29
C ASP A 119 -18.21 -3.51 18.78
N TYR A 120 -17.51 -4.31 17.96
CA TYR A 120 -17.53 -4.12 16.51
C TYR A 120 -18.89 -4.43 15.86
N CYS A 121 -19.77 -5.14 16.54
CA CYS A 121 -21.11 -5.50 16.11
C CYS A 121 -22.20 -4.61 16.72
N THR A 122 -21.86 -3.63 17.57
CA THR A 122 -22.77 -2.58 18.02
C THR A 122 -23.19 -1.71 16.82
N ASN A 123 -24.49 -1.52 16.66
CA ASN A 123 -25.06 -0.62 15.67
C ASN A 123 -25.02 0.81 16.21
N ILE A 124 -24.62 1.78 15.40
CA ILE A 124 -24.55 3.20 15.79
C ILE A 124 -25.92 3.75 16.19
N LEU A 125 -27.01 3.27 15.58
CA LEU A 125 -28.36 3.73 15.94
C LEU A 125 -28.74 3.25 17.34
N ASP A 126 -28.45 1.99 17.65
CA ASP A 126 -28.69 1.42 18.98
C ASP A 126 -27.80 2.11 20.02
N LEU A 127 -26.54 2.40 19.66
CA LEU A 127 -25.60 3.12 20.51
C LEU A 127 -26.11 4.52 20.88
N VAL A 128 -26.71 5.28 19.97
CA VAL A 128 -27.21 6.63 20.29
C VAL A 128 -28.27 6.56 21.40
N VAL A 129 -29.21 5.61 21.30
CA VAL A 129 -30.26 5.39 22.31
C VAL A 129 -29.67 4.97 23.65
N GLU A 130 -28.74 4.03 23.63
CA GLU A 130 -28.07 3.56 24.86
C GLU A 130 -27.23 4.68 25.51
N PHE A 131 -26.52 5.46 24.70
CA PHE A 131 -25.68 6.56 25.14
C PHE A 131 -26.50 7.67 25.80
N GLU A 132 -27.64 8.05 25.21
CA GLU A 132 -28.59 8.99 25.81
C GLU A 132 -29.13 8.44 27.14
N SER A 133 -29.55 7.17 27.17
CA SER A 133 -30.09 6.55 28.38
C SER A 133 -29.09 6.53 29.55
N LEU A 134 -27.79 6.42 29.27
CA LEU A 134 -26.74 6.37 30.29
C LEU A 134 -26.22 7.76 30.69
N TYR A 135 -26.10 8.68 29.73
CA TYR A 135 -25.35 9.93 29.92
C TYR A 135 -26.18 11.20 29.74
N GLY A 136 -27.44 11.09 29.31
CA GLY A 136 -28.36 12.21 29.10
C GLY A 136 -28.27 12.83 27.71
N GLU A 137 -29.38 13.45 27.29
CA GLU A 137 -29.54 14.13 26.01
C GLU A 137 -28.48 15.24 25.79
N GLU A 138 -28.06 15.91 26.86
CA GLU A 138 -27.05 16.99 26.79
C GLU A 138 -25.68 16.50 26.31
N ARG A 139 -25.43 15.18 26.32
CA ARG A 139 -24.18 14.54 25.91
C ARG A 139 -24.20 14.03 24.48
N LEU A 140 -25.34 14.03 23.79
CA LEU A 140 -25.44 13.53 22.40
C LEU A 140 -24.44 14.22 21.46
N ASN A 141 -24.22 15.51 21.64
CA ASN A 141 -23.28 16.29 20.84
C ASN A 141 -21.80 15.91 21.07
N ASP A 142 -21.45 15.36 22.24
CA ASP A 142 -20.11 14.83 22.49
C ASP A 142 -19.88 13.52 21.69
N LEU A 143 -20.91 12.65 21.62
CA LEU A 143 -20.91 11.48 20.76
C LEU A 143 -20.86 11.89 19.28
N GLY A 144 -21.63 12.90 18.87
CA GLY A 144 -21.59 13.49 17.54
C GLY A 144 -20.18 13.91 17.12
N ARG A 145 -19.43 14.61 18.00
CA ARG A 145 -18.04 15.02 17.69
C ARG A 145 -17.10 13.84 17.43
N CYS A 146 -17.36 12.66 18.01
CA CYS A 146 -16.55 11.46 17.75
C CYS A 146 -16.69 10.96 16.30
N LEU A 147 -17.78 11.31 15.62
CA LEU A 147 -18.12 10.91 14.24
C LEU A 147 -17.44 11.77 13.15
N LYS A 148 -16.71 12.82 13.52
CA LYS A 148 -15.99 13.66 12.55
C LYS A 148 -14.95 12.85 11.76
N CYS A 149 -15.05 12.88 10.43
CA CYS A 149 -14.12 12.20 9.52
C CYS A 149 -13.98 12.93 8.18
N LYS A 150 -13.16 12.41 7.25
CA LYS A 150 -12.95 13.06 5.94
C LYS A 150 -14.22 13.14 5.10
N ALA A 151 -15.07 12.11 5.16
CA ALA A 151 -16.33 12.07 4.42
C ALA A 151 -17.39 13.03 5.01
N VAL A 152 -17.32 13.28 6.32
CA VAL A 152 -18.24 14.14 7.07
C VAL A 152 -17.42 15.03 8.01
N PRO A 153 -16.88 16.15 7.50
CA PRO A 153 -16.02 17.04 8.28
C PRO A 153 -16.81 17.92 9.26
N ASP A 154 -18.08 18.17 8.96
CA ASP A 154 -18.98 19.03 9.71
C ASP A 154 -20.11 18.21 10.31
N ILE A 155 -20.20 18.27 11.64
CA ILE A 155 -21.22 17.55 12.41
C ILE A 155 -22.24 18.59 12.88
N PRO A 156 -23.54 18.42 12.56
CA PRO A 156 -24.56 19.32 13.05
C PRO A 156 -24.72 19.19 14.57
N PHE A 157 -25.41 20.16 15.15
CA PHE A 157 -25.87 20.07 16.52
C PHE A 157 -27.14 19.21 16.57
N PHE A 158 -27.28 18.38 17.59
CA PHE A 158 -28.44 17.53 17.81
C PHE A 158 -29.21 18.00 19.03
N ASP A 159 -30.49 18.32 18.83
CA ASP A 159 -31.41 18.75 19.89
C ASP A 159 -32.13 17.57 20.56
N SER A 160 -32.13 16.38 19.93
CA SER A 160 -32.76 15.16 20.46
C SER A 160 -32.10 13.89 19.92
N THR A 161 -32.42 12.74 20.52
CA THR A 161 -32.04 11.42 20.02
C THR A 161 -32.62 11.16 18.62
N GLU A 162 -33.87 11.57 18.39
CA GLU A 162 -34.56 11.46 17.11
C GLU A 162 -33.83 12.22 16.00
N ASP A 163 -33.45 13.48 16.24
CA ASP A 163 -32.72 14.29 15.26
C ASP A 163 -31.36 13.67 14.91
N PHE A 164 -30.69 13.09 15.89
CA PHE A 164 -29.42 12.41 15.68
C PHE A 164 -29.61 11.13 14.85
N ILE A 165 -30.62 10.31 15.17
CA ILE A 165 -30.93 9.09 14.42
C ILE A 165 -31.36 9.39 12.98
N GLU A 166 -32.15 10.46 12.76
CA GLU A 166 -32.55 10.90 11.43
C GLU A 166 -31.34 11.31 10.60
N TRP A 167 -30.47 12.18 11.14
CA TRP A 167 -29.23 12.56 10.47
C TRP A 167 -28.30 11.38 10.18
N LEU A 168 -28.22 10.41 11.11
CA LEU A 168 -27.44 9.19 10.89
C LEU A 168 -27.99 8.37 9.71
N ASN A 169 -29.31 8.19 9.62
CA ASN A 169 -29.93 7.40 8.57
C ASN A 169 -29.88 8.08 7.20
N ASP A 170 -30.14 9.38 7.16
CA ASP A 170 -30.36 10.11 5.91
C ASP A 170 -29.06 10.65 5.30
N PHE A 171 -28.04 10.88 6.14
CA PHE A 171 -26.79 11.49 5.70
C PHE A 171 -25.55 10.68 6.08
N TYR A 172 -25.36 10.39 7.37
CA TYR A 172 -24.08 9.84 7.83
C TYR A 172 -23.83 8.41 7.33
N ILE A 173 -24.76 7.47 7.55
CA ILE A 173 -24.63 6.08 7.10
C ILE A 173 -24.54 5.98 5.56
N PRO A 174 -25.37 6.70 4.77
CA PRO A 174 -25.25 6.75 3.31
C PRO A 174 -23.91 7.29 2.79
N SER A 175 -23.22 8.14 3.57
CA SER A 175 -21.89 8.64 3.19
C SER A 175 -20.76 7.59 3.29
N GLU A 176 -21.05 6.39 3.81
CA GLU A 176 -20.11 5.27 4.01
C GLU A 176 -18.81 5.69 4.73
N PRO A 177 -18.90 6.30 5.92
CA PRO A 177 -17.76 6.90 6.59
C PRO A 177 -16.82 5.82 7.10
N SER A 178 -15.51 6.10 7.09
CA SER A 178 -14.46 5.16 7.55
C SER A 178 -14.56 4.79 9.04
N LEU A 179 -15.35 5.51 9.81
CA LEU A 179 -15.59 5.27 11.24
C LEU A 179 -16.66 4.19 11.48
N LEU A 180 -17.44 3.86 10.46
CA LEU A 180 -18.42 2.78 10.48
C LEU A 180 -18.02 1.69 9.50
N SER A 181 -18.70 0.56 9.59
CA SER A 181 -18.48 -0.60 8.74
C SER A 181 -19.81 -1.29 8.47
N PRO A 182 -19.93 -2.02 7.35
CA PRO A 182 -21.11 -2.80 7.07
C PRO A 182 -21.11 -4.11 7.86
N GLY A 183 -22.29 -4.64 8.12
CA GLY A 183 -22.48 -5.95 8.75
C GLY A 183 -22.07 -7.09 7.83
N ALA A 184 -22.20 -6.90 6.51
CA ALA A 184 -21.62 -7.78 5.50
C ALA A 184 -20.90 -6.94 4.44
N MET A 185 -19.64 -7.28 4.15
CA MET A 185 -18.88 -6.58 3.11
C MET A 185 -19.36 -7.00 1.73
N SER A 186 -19.39 -6.06 0.79
CA SER A 186 -19.64 -6.41 -0.62
C SER A 186 -18.56 -7.38 -1.12
N ASN A 187 -19.01 -8.38 -1.87
CA ASN A 187 -18.19 -9.39 -2.51
C ASN A 187 -18.84 -9.85 -3.84
N ALA A 188 -19.38 -8.89 -4.59
CA ALA A 188 -19.86 -9.12 -5.94
C ALA A 188 -18.66 -9.12 -6.92
N PRO A 189 -18.68 -9.90 -8.01
CA PRO A 189 -19.73 -10.84 -8.43
C PRO A 189 -19.60 -12.24 -7.79
N ASP A 190 -18.56 -12.43 -6.97
CA ASP A 190 -18.19 -13.68 -6.29
C ASP A 190 -19.32 -14.32 -5.47
N ARG A 191 -20.27 -13.51 -4.98
CA ARG A 191 -21.45 -13.96 -4.22
C ARG A 191 -22.71 -13.45 -4.90
N LEU A 192 -23.73 -14.32 -4.92
CA LEU A 192 -24.97 -14.11 -5.65
C LEU A 192 -25.72 -12.85 -5.18
N ASP A 193 -25.88 -12.70 -3.87
CA ASP A 193 -26.46 -11.51 -3.22
C ASP A 193 -25.56 -10.26 -3.31
N GLY A 194 -24.30 -10.45 -3.69
CA GLY A 194 -23.27 -9.42 -3.73
C GLY A 194 -22.53 -9.18 -2.41
N PHE A 195 -22.72 -10.04 -1.38
CA PHE A 195 -22.13 -9.86 -0.06
C PHE A 195 -21.41 -11.10 0.45
N HIS A 196 -20.40 -10.87 1.29
CA HIS A 196 -19.60 -11.94 1.86
C HIS A 196 -20.45 -12.92 2.67
N THR A 197 -20.16 -14.23 2.52
CA THR A 197 -20.89 -15.32 3.18
C THR A 197 -20.93 -15.16 4.70
N TYR A 198 -19.81 -14.73 5.29
CA TYR A 198 -19.69 -14.43 6.71
C TYR A 198 -19.86 -12.94 6.98
N ASN A 199 -20.73 -12.63 7.93
CA ASN A 199 -20.92 -11.28 8.44
C ASN A 199 -19.81 -10.90 9.42
N ARG A 200 -19.75 -9.62 9.79
CA ARG A 200 -18.78 -9.02 10.70
C ARG A 200 -18.63 -9.77 12.03
N CYS A 201 -19.71 -10.36 12.54
CA CYS A 201 -19.71 -11.15 13.77
C CYS A 201 -18.82 -12.41 13.75
N CYS A 202 -18.59 -13.02 12.57
CA CYS A 202 -17.81 -14.25 12.46
C CYS A 202 -16.72 -14.19 11.39
N ARG A 203 -16.65 -13.11 10.60
CA ARG A 203 -15.74 -13.05 9.45
C ARG A 203 -14.28 -13.23 9.86
N SER A 204 -13.83 -12.58 10.94
CA SER A 204 -12.44 -12.67 11.39
C SER A 204 -12.00 -14.08 11.81
N THR A 205 -12.94 -14.95 12.20
CA THR A 205 -12.66 -16.30 12.69
C THR A 205 -13.01 -17.40 11.68
N ALA A 206 -14.05 -17.19 10.87
CA ALA A 206 -14.53 -18.17 9.89
C ALA A 206 -13.88 -18.01 8.51
N ASP A 207 -13.42 -16.81 8.14
CA ASP A 207 -12.71 -16.56 6.89
C ASP A 207 -11.21 -16.91 7.04
N LYS A 208 -10.87 -18.18 6.84
CA LYS A 208 -9.50 -18.70 6.98
C LYS A 208 -8.49 -18.03 6.03
N GLY A 209 -8.94 -17.41 4.94
CA GLY A 209 -8.10 -16.65 4.02
C GLY A 209 -7.75 -15.24 4.50
N ARG A 210 -8.43 -14.73 5.54
CA ARG A 210 -8.27 -13.38 6.09
C ARG A 210 -8.11 -13.34 7.62
N SER A 211 -7.42 -14.34 8.19
CA SER A 211 -7.02 -14.24 9.60
C SER A 211 -6.19 -12.97 9.83
N LYS A 212 -6.21 -12.42 11.05
CA LYS A 212 -5.43 -11.21 11.38
C LYS A 212 -3.94 -11.41 11.08
N SER A 213 -3.40 -12.61 11.31
CA SER A 213 -2.02 -12.98 10.96
C SER A 213 -1.79 -13.01 9.45
N ASN A 214 -2.69 -13.61 8.68
CA ASN A 214 -2.61 -13.66 7.21
C ASN A 214 -2.76 -12.27 6.58
N LEU A 215 -3.55 -11.37 7.16
CA LEU A 215 -3.63 -9.98 6.69
C LEU A 215 -2.40 -9.16 7.08
N ALA A 216 -1.80 -9.44 8.24
CA ALA A 216 -0.62 -8.75 8.72
C ALA A 216 0.63 -9.09 7.89
N SER A 217 0.71 -10.29 7.29
CA SER A 217 1.80 -10.68 6.39
C SER A 217 1.79 -9.97 5.04
N TYR A 218 0.64 -9.42 4.60
CA TYR A 218 0.55 -8.53 3.44
C TYR A 218 1.05 -7.11 3.77
N SER A 219 2.33 -7.00 4.13
CA SER A 219 3.01 -5.71 4.25
C SER A 219 3.51 -5.26 2.89
N THR A 220 3.29 -4.00 2.52
CA THR A 220 3.92 -3.40 1.34
C THR A 220 4.53 -2.07 1.71
N ASP A 221 5.85 -1.92 1.56
CA ASP A 221 6.49 -0.63 1.65
C ASP A 221 6.54 0.04 0.28
N ARG A 222 5.60 0.98 0.07
CA ARG A 222 5.49 1.68 -1.20
C ARG A 222 6.69 2.59 -1.48
N ARG A 223 7.45 2.98 -0.45
CA ARG A 223 8.60 3.88 -0.59
C ARG A 223 9.63 3.32 -1.55
N ALA A 224 9.71 1.98 -1.68
CA ALA A 224 10.65 1.33 -2.58
C ALA A 224 10.49 1.79 -4.05
N PHE A 225 9.25 1.97 -4.50
CA PHE A 225 8.98 2.45 -5.86
C PHE A 225 8.67 3.95 -5.93
N GLU A 226 8.25 4.58 -4.83
CA GLU A 226 8.15 6.06 -4.78
C GLU A 226 9.53 6.73 -4.89
N TYR A 227 10.59 6.07 -4.40
CA TYR A 227 11.97 6.54 -4.47
C TYR A 227 12.82 5.82 -5.51
N TRP A 228 12.23 4.95 -6.35
CA TRP A 228 12.92 4.29 -7.45
C TRP A 228 14.20 3.55 -7.02
N VAL A 229 14.13 2.85 -5.89
CA VAL A 229 15.27 2.08 -5.35
C VAL A 229 15.28 0.66 -5.89
N ASP A 230 16.48 0.11 -5.93
CA ASP A 230 16.77 -1.28 -6.28
C ASP A 230 16.42 -2.26 -5.15
N GLY A 231 16.61 -3.54 -5.41
CA GLY A 231 16.38 -4.64 -4.46
C GLY A 231 15.06 -5.38 -4.68
N ASN A 232 15.04 -6.63 -4.19
CA ASN A 232 13.88 -7.50 -4.31
C ASN A 232 12.78 -7.09 -3.32
N TRP A 233 11.95 -6.19 -3.80
CA TRP A 233 10.83 -5.64 -3.05
C TRP A 233 9.76 -6.67 -2.66
N VAL A 234 9.69 -7.83 -3.32
CA VAL A 234 8.75 -8.89 -2.91
C VAL A 234 9.26 -9.55 -1.64
N GLU A 235 10.52 -10.00 -1.66
CA GLU A 235 11.20 -10.60 -0.51
C GLU A 235 11.23 -9.66 0.68
N ALA A 236 11.61 -8.40 0.47
CA ALA A 236 11.67 -7.41 1.55
C ALA A 236 10.30 -7.14 2.18
N ASN A 237 9.24 -7.08 1.37
CA ASN A 237 7.87 -6.96 1.88
C ASN A 237 7.43 -8.19 2.68
N MET A 238 7.83 -9.40 2.26
CA MET A 238 7.56 -10.63 2.99
C MET A 238 8.33 -10.71 4.30
N ALA A 239 9.60 -10.31 4.31
CA ALA A 239 10.40 -10.19 5.53
C ALA A 239 9.81 -9.16 6.51
N MET A 240 9.27 -8.03 6.04
CA MET A 240 8.49 -7.12 6.91
C MET A 240 7.22 -7.77 7.45
N GLY A 241 6.57 -8.63 6.66
CA GLY A 241 5.41 -9.42 7.07
C GLY A 241 5.75 -10.36 8.23
N LEU A 242 6.94 -10.97 8.21
CA LEU A 242 7.45 -11.86 9.25
C LEU A 242 7.43 -11.20 10.64
N PHE A 243 7.92 -9.95 10.76
CA PHE A 243 7.88 -9.18 12.02
C PHE A 243 6.47 -8.97 12.59
N ARG A 244 5.43 -9.07 11.75
CA ARG A 244 4.04 -8.87 12.15
C ARG A 244 3.28 -10.17 12.40
N SER A 245 3.76 -11.30 11.88
CA SER A 245 3.03 -12.57 11.93
C SER A 245 3.71 -13.66 12.74
N ASP A 246 5.05 -13.64 12.83
CA ASP A 246 5.81 -14.67 13.52
C ASP A 246 5.96 -14.35 15.02
N THR A 247 5.60 -15.30 15.87
CA THR A 247 5.58 -15.10 17.32
C THR A 247 6.97 -14.98 17.93
N GLU A 248 7.98 -15.66 17.38
CA GLU A 248 9.35 -15.58 17.86
C GLU A 248 9.96 -14.24 17.47
N VAL A 249 9.77 -13.82 16.21
CA VAL A 249 10.23 -12.51 15.72
C VAL A 249 9.58 -11.35 16.50
N GLN A 250 8.30 -11.49 16.88
CA GLN A 250 7.60 -10.50 17.70
C GLN A 250 8.17 -10.32 19.12
N GLN A 251 8.93 -11.30 19.63
CA GLN A 251 9.60 -11.19 20.93
C GLN A 251 11.02 -10.64 20.83
N ILE A 252 11.54 -10.37 19.62
CA ILE A 252 12.88 -9.82 19.46
C ILE A 252 12.92 -8.39 20.05
N PRO A 253 13.84 -8.11 21.00
CA PRO A 253 13.96 -6.80 21.63
C PRO A 253 14.36 -5.73 20.62
N CYS A 254 14.11 -4.48 20.99
CA CYS A 254 14.53 -3.34 20.17
C CYS A 254 16.06 -3.33 20.06
N MET A 255 16.61 -3.00 18.89
CA MET A 255 18.06 -2.85 18.70
C MET A 255 18.68 -1.84 19.66
N ASN A 256 17.90 -0.82 20.04
CA ASN A 256 18.33 0.22 20.98
C ASN A 256 18.06 -0.14 22.45
N ASP A 257 17.66 -1.39 22.74
CA ASP A 257 17.41 -1.83 24.12
C ASP A 257 18.73 -1.95 24.89
N ASP A 258 18.89 -1.07 25.88
CA ASP A 258 20.04 -1.01 26.77
C ASP A 258 19.79 -1.70 28.13
N GLY A 259 18.61 -2.32 28.29
CA GLY A 259 18.14 -2.92 29.54
C GLY A 259 17.76 -1.92 30.63
N GLN A 260 17.85 -0.61 30.37
CA GLN A 260 17.53 0.47 31.32
C GLN A 260 16.23 1.17 30.95
N THR A 261 15.99 1.33 29.65
CA THR A 261 14.84 2.06 29.12
C THR A 261 13.74 1.08 28.70
N TYR A 262 12.47 1.44 28.88
CA TYR A 262 11.37 0.57 28.44
C TYR A 262 11.18 0.62 26.91
N HIS A 263 11.38 -0.51 26.23
CA HIS A 263 11.14 -0.67 24.80
C HIS A 263 9.89 -1.56 24.55
N PRO A 264 8.80 -1.02 23.98
CA PRO A 264 7.60 -1.80 23.75
C PRO A 264 7.77 -2.81 22.59
N LEU A 265 7.24 -4.02 22.80
CA LEU A 265 7.10 -5.07 21.80
C LEU A 265 5.66 -5.10 21.21
N PRO A 266 5.45 -5.67 20.01
CA PRO A 266 6.49 -6.12 19.08
C PRO A 266 7.19 -4.95 18.39
N CYS A 267 8.47 -5.13 18.06
CA CYS A 267 9.23 -4.18 17.28
C CYS A 267 8.77 -4.17 15.80
N ALA A 268 8.91 -3.01 15.15
CA ALA A 268 8.73 -2.90 13.71
C ALA A 268 10.01 -3.30 12.97
N ALA A 269 9.85 -3.83 11.75
CA ALA A 269 10.94 -4.03 10.81
C ALA A 269 11.44 -2.66 10.30
N ASP A 270 12.60 -2.22 10.79
CA ASP A 270 13.27 -1.00 10.36
C ASP A 270 14.36 -1.31 9.34
N HIS A 271 14.46 -0.46 8.32
CA HIS A 271 15.51 -0.54 7.32
C HIS A 271 16.84 -0.05 7.90
N ILE A 272 17.90 -0.85 7.78
CA ILE A 272 19.26 -0.45 8.18
C ILE A 272 19.68 0.78 7.35
N GLY A 273 19.68 0.64 6.03
CA GLY A 273 19.79 1.75 5.08
C GLY A 273 18.41 2.29 4.72
N PRO A 274 18.05 3.55 5.05
CA PRO A 274 16.72 4.06 4.76
C PRO A 274 16.43 4.12 3.25
N ILE A 275 15.34 3.52 2.80
CA ILE A 275 14.87 3.59 1.39
C ILE A 275 14.80 5.05 0.92
N SER A 276 14.31 5.93 1.79
CA SER A 276 14.18 7.35 1.47
C SER A 276 15.53 8.07 1.26
N LEU A 277 16.67 7.42 1.46
CA LEU A 277 18.00 7.92 1.12
C LEU A 277 18.61 7.22 -0.11
N GLY A 278 17.92 6.24 -0.70
CA GLY A 278 18.35 5.50 -1.89
C GLY A 278 19.05 4.18 -1.62
N PHE A 279 18.96 3.65 -0.41
CA PHE A 279 19.38 2.28 -0.14
C PHE A 279 18.37 1.27 -0.69
N SER A 280 18.88 0.13 -1.14
CA SER A 280 18.10 -0.93 -1.76
C SER A 280 17.11 -1.55 -0.77
N HIS A 281 15.92 -1.92 -1.23
CA HIS A 281 14.88 -2.58 -0.41
C HIS A 281 15.22 -4.06 -0.23
N ARG A 282 16.13 -4.35 0.70
CA ARG A 282 16.65 -5.69 1.02
C ARG A 282 15.77 -6.40 2.06
N PRO A 283 15.73 -7.75 2.05
CA PRO A 283 15.02 -8.54 3.06
C PRO A 283 15.79 -8.70 4.39
N VAL A 284 16.47 -7.62 4.82
CA VAL A 284 17.29 -7.59 6.04
C VAL A 284 16.85 -6.39 6.86
N PHE A 285 16.45 -6.63 8.11
CA PHE A 285 15.81 -5.62 8.95
C PHE A 285 16.35 -5.66 10.37
N GLN A 286 16.29 -4.51 11.03
CA GLN A 286 16.53 -4.42 12.46
C GLN A 286 15.24 -4.11 13.22
N PRO A 287 15.04 -4.67 14.42
CA PRO A 287 13.87 -4.45 15.24
C PRO A 287 13.97 -3.07 15.90
N LEU A 288 13.03 -2.17 15.59
CA LEU A 288 12.87 -0.92 16.35
C LEU A 288 11.47 -0.81 16.94
N CYS A 289 11.41 -0.54 18.24
CA CYS A 289 10.14 -0.21 18.89
C CYS A 289 9.60 1.13 18.37
N THR A 290 8.29 1.38 18.54
CA THR A 290 7.62 2.57 17.99
C THR A 290 8.30 3.90 18.36
N PRO A 291 8.71 4.15 19.63
CA PRO A 291 9.45 5.37 19.97
C PRO A 291 10.78 5.52 19.22
N CYS A 292 11.59 4.45 19.17
CA CYS A 292 12.89 4.49 18.50
C CYS A 292 12.76 4.67 16.99
N ASN A 293 11.80 3.99 16.36
CA ASN A 293 11.55 4.13 14.93
C ASN A 293 11.12 5.56 14.59
N SER A 294 10.18 6.12 15.36
CA SER A 294 9.73 7.50 15.18
C SER A 294 10.87 8.51 15.39
N ALA A 295 11.77 8.27 16.35
CA ALA A 295 12.93 9.11 16.59
C ALA A 295 13.97 9.00 15.47
N LYS A 296 14.25 7.79 14.96
CA LYS A 296 15.20 7.55 13.86
C LYS A 296 14.74 8.25 12.58
N ASN A 297 13.47 8.10 12.21
CA ASN A 297 12.89 8.61 10.96
C ASN A 297 13.72 8.14 9.75
N ASN A 298 14.36 9.06 9.00
CA ASN A 298 15.24 8.72 7.87
C ASN A 298 16.72 8.92 8.17
N ARG A 299 17.09 9.16 9.44
CA ARG A 299 18.48 9.30 9.85
C ARG A 299 19.13 7.93 9.99
N MET A 300 20.39 7.83 9.61
CA MET A 300 21.21 6.66 9.89
C MET A 300 21.93 6.83 11.22
N TYR A 301 22.02 5.74 11.97
CA TYR A 301 22.95 5.61 13.08
C TYR A 301 24.34 5.22 12.55
N TYR A 302 25.37 5.46 13.37
CA TYR A 302 26.71 4.98 13.07
C TYR A 302 26.75 3.46 12.88
N SER A 303 26.01 2.71 13.71
CA SER A 303 25.86 1.27 13.59
C SER A 303 25.21 0.84 12.28
N ASP A 304 24.27 1.63 11.73
CA ASP A 304 23.66 1.34 10.43
C ASP A 304 24.72 1.39 9.32
N VAL A 305 25.57 2.42 9.33
CA VAL A 305 26.67 2.57 8.35
C VAL A 305 27.63 1.39 8.43
N GLN A 306 28.03 0.99 9.65
CA GLN A 306 28.91 -0.15 9.85
C GLN A 306 28.31 -1.47 9.34
N LYS A 307 27.01 -1.71 9.62
CA LYS A 307 26.29 -2.90 9.11
C LYS A 307 26.22 -2.91 7.59
N LEU A 308 25.99 -1.75 6.96
CA LEU A 308 25.93 -1.64 5.50
C LEU A 308 27.29 -1.85 4.85
N ILE A 309 28.38 -1.35 5.43
CA ILE A 309 29.74 -1.63 4.96
C ILE A 309 30.06 -3.12 5.05
N ALA A 310 29.69 -3.78 6.16
CA ALA A 310 29.91 -5.22 6.32
C ALA A 310 29.14 -6.02 5.25
N ALA A 311 27.84 -5.73 5.08
CA ALA A 311 27.02 -6.40 4.06
C ALA A 311 27.58 -6.20 2.63
N GLU A 312 28.08 -5.01 2.31
CA GLU A 312 28.72 -4.75 1.02
C GLU A 312 30.02 -5.56 0.83
N GLN A 313 30.82 -5.72 1.90
CA GLN A 313 32.03 -6.56 1.87
C GLN A 313 31.70 -8.05 1.67
N ASP A 314 30.54 -8.47 2.14
CA ASP A 314 30.00 -9.82 1.92
C ASP A 314 29.38 -9.99 0.51
N GLY A 315 29.42 -8.95 -0.33
CA GLY A 315 28.97 -8.97 -1.71
C GLY A 315 27.50 -8.61 -1.92
N GLU A 316 26.84 -8.04 -0.92
CA GLU A 316 25.45 -7.60 -1.05
C GLU A 316 25.29 -6.23 -1.74
N ASP A 317 24.25 -6.11 -2.56
CA ASP A 317 23.87 -4.85 -3.21
C ASP A 317 23.08 -3.95 -2.24
N ILE A 318 23.80 -3.14 -1.46
CA ILE A 318 23.21 -2.33 -0.40
C ILE A 318 22.64 -0.99 -0.87
N ALA A 319 23.17 -0.42 -1.95
CA ALA A 319 22.83 0.91 -2.45
C ALA A 319 22.30 0.84 -3.87
N SER A 320 21.22 1.57 -4.15
CA SER A 320 20.68 1.67 -5.51
C SER A 320 21.57 2.51 -6.40
N TRP A 321 21.38 2.39 -7.72
CA TRP A 321 22.21 3.03 -8.75
C TRP A 321 22.57 4.50 -8.48
N TYR A 322 21.62 5.31 -7.99
CA TYR A 322 21.86 6.72 -7.73
C TYR A 322 22.52 6.97 -6.36
N CYS A 323 22.35 6.08 -5.39
CA CYS A 323 22.92 6.19 -4.04
C CYS A 323 24.39 5.78 -4.00
N ALA A 324 24.75 4.75 -4.78
CA ALA A 324 26.08 4.16 -4.78
C ALA A 324 27.23 5.18 -4.98
N PRO A 325 27.15 6.18 -5.89
CA PRO A 325 28.23 7.14 -6.09
C PRO A 325 28.58 7.98 -4.85
N VAL A 326 27.59 8.39 -4.06
CA VAL A 326 27.80 9.14 -2.81
C VAL A 326 28.25 8.20 -1.70
N TRP A 327 27.54 7.07 -1.54
CA TRP A 327 27.88 6.06 -0.54
C TRP A 327 29.33 5.63 -0.64
N ASN A 328 29.79 5.26 -1.83
CA ASN A 328 31.15 4.77 -2.06
C ASN A 328 32.24 5.78 -1.73
N ARG A 329 31.95 7.08 -1.85
CA ARG A 329 32.89 8.15 -1.55
C ARG A 329 32.94 8.51 -0.07
N LEU A 330 31.81 8.39 0.63
CA LEU A 330 31.65 8.96 1.96
C LEU A 330 31.55 7.94 3.09
N LYS A 331 31.21 6.67 2.83
CA LYS A 331 30.99 5.65 3.87
C LYS A 331 32.17 5.49 4.83
N ASN A 332 33.40 5.62 4.32
CA ASN A 332 34.63 5.50 5.09
C ASN A 332 35.05 6.81 5.80
N LEU A 333 34.34 7.92 5.58
CA LEU A 333 34.53 9.18 6.31
C LEU A 333 33.63 9.25 7.56
N VAL A 334 32.76 8.27 7.75
CA VAL A 334 31.89 8.20 8.93
C VAL A 334 32.66 7.55 10.06
N GLU A 335 33.10 8.34 11.04
CA GLU A 335 33.86 7.85 12.19
C GLU A 335 33.05 7.93 13.50
N MET A 336 32.04 8.81 13.54
CA MET A 336 31.21 9.04 14.72
C MET A 336 29.71 9.23 14.38
N PRO A 337 28.80 9.21 15.38
CA PRO A 337 27.36 9.35 15.15
C PRO A 337 26.95 10.59 14.36
N ASP A 338 27.59 11.74 14.58
CA ASP A 338 27.28 12.98 13.87
C ASP A 338 27.60 12.88 12.37
N ASP A 339 28.63 12.12 11.99
CA ASP A 339 28.94 11.86 10.58
C ASP A 339 27.87 11.02 9.89
N ALA A 340 27.22 10.10 10.62
CA ALA A 340 26.11 9.31 10.06
C ALA A 340 24.88 10.18 9.77
N VAL A 341 24.60 11.15 10.65
CA VAL A 341 23.56 12.16 10.42
C VAL A 341 23.94 13.07 9.24
N LYS A 342 25.18 13.51 9.16
CA LYS A 342 25.74 14.29 8.05
C LYS A 342 25.60 13.54 6.72
N LEU A 343 26.00 12.28 6.66
CA LEU A 343 25.83 11.41 5.48
C LEU A 343 24.36 11.28 5.08
N SER A 344 23.45 11.17 6.04
CA SER A 344 22.00 11.12 5.79
C SER A 344 21.49 12.39 5.08
N ARG A 345 22.06 13.55 5.39
CA ARG A 345 21.71 14.84 4.75
C ARG A 345 22.29 14.92 3.33
N VAL A 346 23.53 14.48 3.11
CA VAL A 346 24.13 14.42 1.77
C VAL A 346 23.33 13.48 0.85
N LEU A 347 22.98 12.29 1.33
CA LEU A 347 22.19 11.32 0.56
C LEU A 347 20.77 11.83 0.25
N ARG A 348 20.20 12.69 1.11
CA ARG A 348 18.91 13.34 0.86
C ARG A 348 18.96 14.27 -0.35
N ASP A 349 20.03 15.03 -0.52
CA ASP A 349 20.25 15.89 -1.68
C ASP A 349 20.62 15.07 -2.92
N ASN A 350 21.40 14.01 -2.76
CA ASN A 350 21.67 13.06 -3.83
C ASN A 350 20.39 12.46 -4.42
N ARG A 351 19.49 11.96 -3.56
CA ARG A 351 18.17 11.47 -3.97
C ARG A 351 17.37 12.57 -4.66
N HIS A 352 17.45 13.83 -4.21
CA HIS A 352 16.76 14.93 -4.88
C HIS A 352 17.21 15.07 -6.34
N ASN A 353 18.52 15.06 -6.60
CA ASN A 353 19.06 15.10 -7.97
C ASN A 353 18.61 13.90 -8.81
N ALA A 354 18.58 12.70 -8.23
CA ALA A 354 18.08 11.51 -8.93
C ALA A 354 16.61 11.64 -9.32
N MET A 355 15.74 12.12 -8.41
CA MET A 355 14.32 12.32 -8.72
C MET A 355 14.11 13.38 -9.80
N MET A 356 14.89 14.47 -9.80
CA MET A 356 14.81 15.50 -10.84
C MET A 356 15.32 15.01 -12.20
N LEU A 357 16.34 14.14 -12.22
CA LEU A 357 16.78 13.47 -13.45
C LEU A 357 15.69 12.56 -14.02
N LEU A 358 15.05 11.73 -13.18
CA LEU A 358 13.97 10.84 -13.60
C LEU A 358 12.74 11.63 -14.08
N GLU A 359 12.38 12.71 -13.40
CA GLU A 359 11.29 13.60 -13.82
C GLU A 359 11.60 14.21 -15.20
N ARG A 360 12.83 14.67 -15.41
CA ARG A 360 13.23 15.22 -16.70
C ARG A 360 13.08 14.20 -17.83
N LEU A 361 13.52 12.95 -17.61
CA LEU A 361 13.31 11.85 -18.57
C LEU A 361 11.82 11.54 -18.81
N MET A 362 10.99 11.63 -17.76
CA MET A 362 9.55 11.43 -17.86
C MET A 362 8.89 12.52 -18.72
N LEU A 363 9.29 13.79 -18.54
CA LEU A 363 8.82 14.91 -19.34
C LEU A 363 9.27 14.85 -20.80
N ASP A 364 10.46 14.31 -21.05
CA ASP A 364 11.01 14.10 -22.39
C ASP A 364 10.44 12.82 -23.06
N GLY A 365 9.55 12.08 -22.38
CA GLY A 365 8.76 10.98 -22.95
C GLY A 365 9.38 9.59 -22.85
N HIS A 366 10.45 9.41 -22.07
CA HIS A 366 11.18 8.14 -21.93
C HIS A 366 10.55 7.18 -20.92
N LEU A 367 9.24 6.92 -21.01
CA LEU A 367 8.48 6.20 -19.99
C LEU A 367 8.84 4.70 -19.96
N VAL A 368 8.98 4.05 -21.11
CA VAL A 368 9.38 2.64 -21.23
C VAL A 368 10.77 2.45 -20.65
N PHE A 369 11.72 3.30 -21.00
CA PHE A 369 13.07 3.27 -20.42
C PHE A 369 13.03 3.46 -18.90
N LEU A 370 12.21 4.39 -18.37
CA LEU A 370 12.07 4.55 -16.92
C LEU A 370 11.56 3.27 -16.24
N THR A 371 10.68 2.50 -16.88
CA THR A 371 10.17 1.25 -16.28
C THR A 371 11.25 0.21 -15.99
N THR A 372 12.42 0.28 -16.63
CA THR A 372 13.52 -0.66 -16.38
C THR A 372 14.10 -0.51 -14.96
N PHE A 373 13.93 0.66 -14.33
CA PHE A 373 14.36 0.93 -12.95
C PHE A 373 13.36 0.40 -11.90
N LEU A 374 12.19 -0.11 -12.32
CA LEU A 374 11.16 -0.54 -11.39
C LEU A 374 11.32 -1.99 -10.95
N ASN A 375 12.25 -2.77 -11.49
CA ASN A 375 12.45 -4.16 -11.09
C ASN A 375 11.14 -4.98 -11.12
N LEU A 376 10.36 -4.82 -12.21
CA LEU A 376 9.06 -5.47 -12.39
C LEU A 376 9.17 -7.00 -12.48
N LEU A 377 10.36 -7.50 -12.84
CA LEU A 377 10.67 -8.93 -12.95
C LEU A 377 10.35 -9.70 -11.67
N TYR A 378 10.54 -9.11 -10.48
CA TYR A 378 10.29 -9.80 -9.22
C TYR A 378 8.81 -10.17 -9.06
N ALA A 379 7.89 -9.49 -9.75
CA ALA A 379 6.48 -9.91 -9.75
C ALA A 379 6.26 -11.25 -10.49
N ASN A 380 7.16 -11.67 -11.38
CA ASN A 380 7.05 -12.91 -12.15
C ASN A 380 7.31 -14.17 -11.32
N TYR A 381 7.73 -14.02 -10.07
CA TYR A 381 8.07 -15.13 -9.19
C TYR A 381 7.17 -15.14 -7.95
N GLU A 382 6.96 -16.34 -7.43
CA GLU A 382 6.45 -16.59 -6.10
C GLU A 382 7.62 -16.88 -5.18
N TYR A 383 7.54 -16.30 -3.98
CA TYR A 383 8.55 -16.40 -2.95
C TYR A 383 7.87 -17.00 -1.73
N ASP A 384 8.59 -17.88 -1.05
CA ASP A 384 8.20 -18.41 0.26
C ASP A 384 9.39 -18.32 1.20
N ILE A 385 9.16 -17.87 2.44
CA ILE A 385 10.20 -17.82 3.47
C ILE A 385 10.62 -19.26 3.75
N SER A 386 11.88 -19.58 3.46
CA SER A 386 12.45 -20.90 3.73
C SER A 386 13.03 -21.00 5.14
N ASP A 387 13.68 -19.92 5.60
CA ASP A 387 14.29 -19.83 6.93
C ASP A 387 14.56 -18.36 7.29
N TRP A 388 14.81 -18.08 8.56
CA TRP A 388 15.30 -16.78 9.04
C TRP A 388 16.24 -16.96 10.24
N TRP A 389 17.20 -16.05 10.39
CA TRP A 389 18.10 -16.03 11.54
C TRP A 389 18.40 -14.60 11.98
N MET A 390 18.96 -14.48 13.17
CA MET A 390 19.34 -13.19 13.75
C MET A 390 20.82 -13.19 14.09
N ASP A 391 21.51 -12.09 13.79
CA ASP A 391 22.90 -11.88 14.22
C ASP A 391 22.98 -11.43 15.70
N ASP A 392 24.21 -11.32 16.20
CA ASP A 392 24.52 -10.87 17.56
C ASP A 392 24.11 -9.41 17.82
N LYS A 393 23.81 -8.64 16.77
CA LYS A 393 23.39 -7.22 16.81
C LYS A 393 21.90 -7.05 16.53
N SER A 394 21.12 -8.13 16.73
CA SER A 394 19.67 -8.17 16.54
C SER A 394 19.20 -7.87 15.11
N THR A 395 20.05 -8.03 14.11
CA THR A 395 19.64 -7.91 12.70
C THR A 395 19.03 -9.22 12.24
N VAL A 396 17.84 -9.16 11.65
CA VAL A 396 17.11 -10.33 11.13
C VAL A 396 17.37 -10.46 9.63
N TYR A 397 17.81 -11.65 9.23
CA TYR A 397 18.06 -12.07 7.85
C TYR A 397 17.04 -13.13 7.47
N VAL A 398 16.53 -13.07 6.24
CA VAL A 398 15.46 -13.97 5.77
C VAL A 398 15.88 -14.61 4.45
N ASN A 399 15.79 -15.94 4.39
CA ASN A 399 16.01 -16.73 3.18
C ASN A 399 14.69 -17.07 2.51
N PHE A 400 14.74 -17.18 1.18
CA PHE A 400 13.57 -17.46 0.36
C PHE A 400 13.80 -18.65 -0.57
N SER A 401 12.73 -19.41 -0.78
CA SER A 401 12.59 -20.28 -1.94
C SER A 401 11.80 -19.55 -3.02
N VAL A 402 12.20 -19.74 -4.29
CA VAL A 402 11.66 -18.99 -5.44
C VAL A 402 11.17 -19.96 -6.50
N ARG A 403 9.99 -19.68 -7.06
CA ARG A 403 9.45 -20.40 -8.23
C ARG A 403 8.77 -19.43 -9.21
N PRO A 404 8.71 -19.74 -10.52
CA PRO A 404 7.93 -18.93 -11.45
C PRO A 404 6.45 -18.84 -11.02
N SER A 405 5.87 -17.65 -11.08
CA SER A 405 4.45 -17.44 -10.78
C SER A 405 3.59 -17.70 -12.02
N THR A 406 2.40 -18.24 -11.80
CA THR A 406 1.36 -18.43 -12.84
C THR A 406 0.11 -17.60 -12.56
N LEU A 407 0.17 -16.71 -11.56
CA LEU A 407 -1.00 -16.02 -11.02
C LEU A 407 -1.25 -14.68 -11.70
N GLU A 408 -2.52 -14.38 -11.99
CA GLU A 408 -2.99 -13.06 -12.43
C GLU A 408 -2.56 -11.93 -11.46
N TYR A 409 -2.40 -12.26 -10.19
CA TYR A 409 -1.94 -11.35 -9.15
C TYR A 409 -0.56 -10.73 -9.45
N SER A 410 0.29 -11.40 -10.23
CA SER A 410 1.56 -10.85 -10.73
C SER A 410 1.34 -9.60 -11.59
N ARG A 411 0.40 -9.67 -12.55
CA ARG A 411 0.04 -8.58 -13.47
C ARG A 411 -0.46 -7.36 -12.70
N ILE A 412 -1.31 -7.59 -11.69
CA ILE A 412 -1.85 -6.54 -10.81
C ILE A 412 -0.72 -5.82 -10.05
N LYS A 413 0.28 -6.56 -9.53
CA LYS A 413 1.41 -5.95 -8.81
C LYS A 413 2.24 -5.05 -9.72
N LYS A 414 2.52 -5.47 -10.96
CA LYS A 414 3.29 -4.67 -11.92
C LYS A 414 2.57 -3.37 -12.26
N ALA A 415 1.30 -3.45 -12.66
CA ALA A 415 0.47 -2.29 -12.97
C ALA A 415 0.41 -1.30 -11.81
N ARG A 416 0.16 -1.80 -10.58
CA ARG A 416 0.17 -0.95 -9.38
C ARG A 416 1.51 -0.26 -9.15
N ARG A 417 2.63 -0.95 -9.38
CA ARG A 417 3.98 -0.41 -9.15
C ARG A 417 4.29 0.70 -10.13
N ILE A 418 4.02 0.50 -11.42
CA ILE A 418 4.14 1.53 -12.46
C ILE A 418 3.33 2.75 -12.04
N ARG A 419 2.03 2.58 -11.78
CA ARG A 419 1.14 3.68 -11.40
C ARG A 419 1.69 4.49 -10.24
N VAL A 420 2.02 3.84 -9.12
CA VAL A 420 2.44 4.58 -7.93
C VAL A 420 3.82 5.21 -8.11
N ALA A 421 4.76 4.58 -8.83
CA ALA A 421 6.07 5.15 -9.08
C ALA A 421 5.97 6.46 -9.88
N PHE A 422 5.24 6.46 -11.00
CA PHE A 422 5.06 7.65 -11.84
C PHE A 422 4.22 8.73 -11.14
N GLN A 423 3.12 8.37 -10.47
CA GLN A 423 2.34 9.32 -9.67
C GLN A 423 3.20 9.98 -8.58
N ALA A 424 4.02 9.19 -7.89
CA ALA A 424 4.90 9.69 -6.83
C ALA A 424 6.01 10.58 -7.39
N LEU A 425 6.57 10.25 -8.56
CA LEU A 425 7.57 11.07 -9.23
C LEU A 425 7.00 12.45 -9.62
N ASN A 426 5.82 12.48 -10.24
CA ASN A 426 5.13 13.73 -10.59
C ASN A 426 4.79 14.55 -9.32
N THR A 427 4.20 13.91 -8.31
CA THR A 427 3.93 14.54 -7.01
C THR A 427 5.21 15.02 -6.33
N TYR A 428 6.33 14.31 -6.56
CA TYR A 428 7.61 14.68 -6.01
C TYR A 428 8.07 16.01 -6.61
N ALA A 429 8.13 16.10 -7.94
CA ALA A 429 8.61 17.26 -8.67
C ALA A 429 7.75 18.52 -8.47
N GLN A 430 6.41 18.38 -8.42
CA GLN A 430 5.49 19.52 -8.28
C GLN A 430 5.53 20.23 -6.91
N LYS A 431 6.21 19.66 -5.91
CA LYS A 431 6.24 20.24 -4.56
C LYS A 431 7.21 21.43 -4.50
N GLU A 432 6.68 22.64 -4.52
CA GLU A 432 7.45 23.90 -4.53
C GLU A 432 8.41 24.07 -3.34
N ASN A 433 8.02 23.65 -2.12
CA ASN A 433 8.79 23.89 -0.89
C ASN A 433 9.75 22.74 -0.53
N ARG A 434 10.52 22.20 -1.49
CA ARG A 434 11.53 21.18 -1.20
C ARG A 434 12.87 21.80 -0.86
N ASN A 435 13.39 21.48 0.33
CA ASN A 435 14.77 21.79 0.72
C ASN A 435 15.75 20.74 0.16
N GLY A 436 15.87 20.68 -1.17
CA GLY A 436 16.84 19.84 -1.87
C GLY A 436 17.85 20.70 -2.64
N LEU A 437 19.11 20.29 -2.65
CA LEU A 437 20.15 20.93 -3.47
C LEU A 437 20.20 20.29 -4.85
N LEU A 438 19.92 21.06 -5.90
CA LEU A 438 20.25 20.69 -7.27
C LEU A 438 21.72 21.01 -7.54
N VAL A 439 22.45 20.02 -8.04
CA VAL A 439 23.89 20.10 -8.24
C VAL A 439 24.19 20.45 -9.69
N GLU A 440 24.98 21.50 -9.88
CA GLU A 440 25.55 21.84 -11.18
C GLU A 440 27.02 21.40 -11.24
N PHE A 441 27.39 20.73 -12.35
CA PHE A 441 28.77 20.33 -12.58
C PHE A 441 29.13 20.39 -14.07
N ALA A 442 30.43 20.56 -14.35
CA ALA A 442 30.93 20.64 -15.71
C ALA A 442 30.64 19.35 -16.48
N GLY A 443 30.00 19.48 -17.64
CA GLY A 443 29.61 18.34 -18.48
C GLY A 443 28.24 17.75 -18.17
N ALA A 444 27.50 18.23 -17.16
CA ALA A 444 26.17 17.73 -16.83
C ALA A 444 25.21 17.75 -18.04
N ASN A 445 25.15 18.86 -18.77
CA ASN A 445 24.29 18.97 -19.97
C ASN A 445 24.70 18.02 -21.10
N ALA A 446 26.01 17.77 -21.26
CA ALA A 446 26.50 16.84 -22.28
C ALA A 446 26.15 15.39 -21.92
N LEU A 447 26.26 15.03 -20.64
CA LEU A 447 25.80 13.73 -20.14
C LEU A 447 24.28 13.59 -20.28
N TYR A 448 23.51 14.63 -19.96
CA TYR A 448 22.06 14.60 -20.14
C TYR A 448 21.67 14.38 -21.61
N ALA A 449 22.28 15.12 -22.54
CA ALA A 449 22.05 14.93 -23.97
C ALA A 449 22.44 13.52 -24.44
N GLU A 450 23.48 12.91 -23.85
CA GLU A 450 23.85 11.53 -24.12
C GLU A 450 22.82 10.52 -23.57
N ILE A 451 22.28 10.76 -22.37
CA ILE A 451 21.20 9.95 -21.79
C ILE A 451 19.97 10.00 -22.71
N GLU A 452 19.51 11.20 -23.08
CA GLU A 452 18.37 11.39 -23.97
C GLU A 452 18.58 10.63 -25.31
N ARG A 453 19.73 10.85 -25.94
CA ARG A 453 20.08 10.22 -27.22
C ARG A 453 20.07 8.69 -27.15
N THR A 454 20.62 8.12 -26.07
CA THR A 454 20.73 6.66 -25.90
C THR A 454 19.42 6.03 -25.44
N ALA A 455 18.63 6.72 -24.61
CA ALA A 455 17.26 6.32 -24.25
C ALA A 455 16.35 6.31 -25.49
N SER A 456 16.37 7.37 -26.32
CA SER A 456 15.66 7.38 -27.60
C SER A 456 16.09 6.25 -28.53
N ALA A 457 17.38 5.91 -28.55
CA ALA A 457 17.88 4.81 -29.38
C ALA A 457 17.39 3.45 -28.87
N PHE A 458 17.36 3.24 -27.55
CA PHE A 458 16.78 2.06 -26.92
C PHE A 458 15.28 1.92 -27.23
N GLU A 459 14.54 3.03 -27.19
CA GLU A 459 13.09 3.09 -27.44
C GLU A 459 12.73 3.22 -28.93
N SER A 460 13.71 3.17 -29.83
CA SER A 460 13.50 3.28 -31.28
C SER A 460 12.67 2.15 -31.92
N PRO A 461 12.63 0.90 -31.39
CA PRO A 461 11.71 -0.11 -31.91
C PRO A 461 10.26 0.37 -31.83
N TYR A 462 9.52 0.23 -32.93
CA TYR A 462 8.12 0.68 -33.06
C TYR A 462 7.24 0.25 -31.88
N TYR A 463 7.43 -0.96 -31.38
CA TYR A 463 6.70 -1.49 -30.24
C TYR A 463 6.92 -0.71 -28.92
N TYR A 464 8.13 -0.20 -28.67
CA TYR A 464 8.39 0.63 -27.49
C TYR A 464 7.82 2.04 -27.65
N GLN A 465 7.72 2.55 -28.88
CA GLN A 465 7.06 3.83 -29.15
C GLN A 465 5.56 3.72 -28.85
N ASP A 466 4.88 2.67 -29.34
CA ASP A 466 3.48 2.41 -29.03
C ASP A 466 3.24 2.30 -27.51
N LEU A 467 4.13 1.61 -26.79
CA LEU A 467 4.05 1.48 -25.33
C LEU A 467 4.27 2.81 -24.60
N ASN A 468 5.16 3.68 -25.10
CA ASN A 468 5.37 5.02 -24.55
C ASN A 468 4.12 5.87 -24.71
N GLU A 469 3.48 5.86 -25.88
CA GLU A 469 2.22 6.58 -26.13
C GLU A 469 1.12 6.07 -25.20
N ALA A 470 0.96 4.75 -25.09
CA ALA A 470 -0.03 4.13 -24.20
C ALA A 470 0.21 4.45 -22.72
N LEU A 471 1.47 4.44 -22.26
CA LEU A 471 1.83 4.85 -20.91
C LEU A 471 1.53 6.33 -20.67
N ALA A 472 1.82 7.20 -21.63
CA ALA A 472 1.58 8.63 -21.50
C ALA A 472 0.08 8.94 -21.38
N GLU A 473 -0.75 8.28 -22.18
CA GLU A 473 -2.21 8.41 -22.13
C GLU A 473 -2.75 7.97 -20.76
N GLU A 474 -2.41 6.76 -20.32
CA GLU A 474 -2.88 6.19 -19.04
C GLU A 474 -2.40 6.98 -17.82
N LEU A 475 -1.22 7.59 -17.87
CA LEU A 475 -0.69 8.44 -16.79
C LEU A 475 -1.29 9.86 -16.78
N SER A 476 -1.92 10.29 -17.88
CA SER A 476 -2.48 11.64 -18.05
C SER A 476 -3.96 11.76 -17.67
N GLU A 477 -4.75 10.70 -17.91
CA GLU A 477 -6.08 10.58 -17.35
C GLU A 477 -5.95 10.25 -15.85
N ASP A 478 -6.89 10.63 -14.99
CA ASP A 478 -6.93 10.26 -13.57
C ASP A 478 -7.21 8.73 -13.36
N PHE A 479 -6.55 7.87 -14.15
CA PHE A 479 -6.56 6.41 -14.20
C PHE A 479 -7.96 5.82 -14.38
N SER A 480 -8.37 5.64 -15.65
CA SER A 480 -9.72 5.23 -16.01
C SER A 480 -9.89 3.70 -16.14
N ASP A 481 -8.83 2.91 -16.39
CA ASP A 481 -8.95 1.45 -16.53
C ASP A 481 -7.74 0.61 -16.05
N ALA A 482 -7.94 -0.16 -14.98
CA ALA A 482 -6.93 -1.06 -14.43
C ALA A 482 -6.54 -2.23 -15.36
N GLU A 483 -7.37 -2.58 -16.35
CA GLU A 483 -7.03 -3.62 -17.35
C GLU A 483 -6.03 -3.12 -18.38
N THR A 484 -6.21 -1.88 -18.86
CA THR A 484 -5.30 -1.22 -19.80
C THR A 484 -3.87 -1.18 -19.26
N LEU A 485 -3.66 -0.70 -18.03
CA LEU A 485 -2.32 -0.66 -17.43
C LEU A 485 -1.72 -2.07 -17.19
N LYS A 486 -2.56 -3.09 -16.95
CA LYS A 486 -2.09 -4.49 -16.87
C LYS A 486 -1.56 -4.98 -18.23
N ASN A 487 -2.26 -4.67 -19.31
CA ASN A 487 -1.85 -5.06 -20.66
C ASN A 487 -0.57 -4.34 -21.10
N ILE A 488 -0.43 -3.05 -20.77
CA ILE A 488 0.81 -2.31 -20.98
C ILE A 488 1.95 -2.97 -20.21
N ALA A 489 1.74 -3.30 -18.92
CA ALA A 489 2.76 -3.90 -18.06
C ALA A 489 3.26 -5.27 -18.53
N ASP A 490 2.41 -6.05 -19.22
CA ASP A 490 2.82 -7.32 -19.82
C ASP A 490 3.69 -7.13 -21.07
N GLY A 491 3.53 -6.00 -21.74
CA GLY A 491 4.30 -5.64 -22.91
C GLY A 491 5.67 -5.03 -22.61
N LEU A 492 5.86 -4.49 -21.40
CA LEU A 492 7.12 -3.89 -21.00
C LEU A 492 8.26 -4.91 -21.04
N PRO A 493 9.47 -4.46 -21.42
CA PRO A 493 10.60 -5.37 -21.54
C PRO A 493 11.01 -5.89 -20.15
N CYS A 494 11.34 -7.18 -20.09
CA CYS A 494 11.89 -7.81 -18.89
C CYS A 494 13.42 -7.65 -18.88
N SER A 495 14.04 -7.65 -17.69
CA SER A 495 15.50 -7.54 -17.49
C SER A 495 16.30 -8.41 -18.45
N ASP A 496 15.93 -9.68 -18.57
CA ASP A 496 16.62 -10.66 -19.40
C ASP A 496 16.64 -10.30 -20.89
N VAL A 497 15.73 -9.41 -21.31
CA VAL A 497 15.62 -8.90 -22.69
C VAL A 497 16.44 -7.63 -22.88
N PHE A 498 16.35 -6.65 -21.96
CA PHE A 498 16.99 -5.36 -22.15
C PHE A 498 18.42 -5.29 -21.59
N GLU A 499 18.82 -6.13 -20.65
CA GLU A 499 20.18 -6.10 -20.07
C GLU A 499 21.28 -6.40 -21.09
N GLY A 500 20.96 -7.18 -22.13
CA GLY A 500 21.85 -7.44 -23.27
C GLY A 500 21.81 -6.38 -24.37
N ASP A 501 20.89 -5.41 -24.30
CA ASP A 501 20.72 -4.37 -25.32
C ASP A 501 21.82 -3.29 -25.18
N ARG A 502 22.51 -3.03 -26.30
CA ARG A 502 23.64 -2.09 -26.29
C ARG A 502 23.22 -0.64 -26.05
N GLN A 503 22.04 -0.23 -26.51
CA GLN A 503 21.54 1.13 -26.32
C GLN A 503 21.06 1.31 -24.88
N TYR A 504 20.40 0.30 -24.31
CA TYR A 504 20.08 0.28 -22.88
C TYR A 504 21.34 0.42 -22.02
N GLN A 505 22.36 -0.41 -22.28
CA GLN A 505 23.63 -0.34 -21.55
C GLN A 505 24.30 1.04 -21.69
N ALA A 506 24.25 1.65 -22.88
CA ALA A 506 24.79 2.99 -23.10
C ALA A 506 24.03 4.06 -22.30
N ALA A 507 22.69 4.01 -22.29
CA ALA A 507 21.86 4.91 -21.49
C ALA A 507 22.10 4.73 -19.99
N LYS A 508 22.22 3.49 -19.54
CA LYS A 508 22.51 3.16 -18.14
C LYS A 508 23.89 3.69 -17.72
N HIS A 509 24.93 3.49 -18.53
CA HIS A 509 26.25 4.05 -18.26
C HIS A 509 26.25 5.59 -18.24
N ALA A 510 25.49 6.24 -19.12
CA ALA A 510 25.37 7.70 -19.14
C ALA A 510 24.68 8.24 -17.88
N ILE A 511 23.63 7.55 -17.41
CA ILE A 511 22.97 7.85 -16.12
C ILE A 511 23.93 7.66 -14.94
N ASP A 512 24.67 6.55 -14.92
CA ASP A 512 25.61 6.27 -13.85
C ASP A 512 26.74 7.31 -13.83
N ALA A 513 27.22 7.75 -15.00
CA ALA A 513 28.20 8.83 -15.13
C ALA A 513 27.64 10.19 -14.67
N TYR A 514 26.37 10.49 -14.97
CA TYR A 514 25.70 11.70 -14.49
C TYR A 514 25.61 11.70 -12.96
N MET A 515 25.14 10.60 -12.37
CA MET A 515 25.05 10.47 -10.91
C MET A 515 26.43 10.39 -10.24
N ASP A 516 27.47 9.91 -10.93
CA ASP A 516 28.85 10.01 -10.46
C ASP A 516 29.31 11.46 -10.36
N GLY A 517 28.97 12.30 -11.35
CA GLY A 517 29.21 13.74 -11.32
C GLY A 517 28.52 14.43 -10.15
N VAL A 518 27.25 14.13 -9.93
CA VAL A 518 26.49 14.60 -8.74
C VAL A 518 27.17 14.14 -7.45
N GLY A 519 27.49 12.85 -7.36
CA GLY A 519 28.09 12.26 -6.16
C GLY A 519 29.47 12.83 -5.84
N LYS A 520 30.29 13.11 -6.86
CA LYS A 520 31.58 13.79 -6.70
C LYS A 520 31.43 15.21 -6.15
N HIS A 521 30.47 15.98 -6.66
CA HIS A 521 30.22 17.33 -6.16
C HIS A 521 29.72 17.31 -4.72
N LEU A 522 28.70 16.49 -4.43
CA LEU A 522 28.15 16.35 -3.08
C LEU A 522 29.20 15.87 -2.07
N ALA A 523 30.07 14.93 -2.46
CA ALA A 523 31.16 14.49 -1.61
C ALA A 523 32.19 15.60 -1.34
N SER A 524 32.45 16.47 -2.31
CA SER A 524 33.34 17.63 -2.09
C SER A 524 32.77 18.65 -1.10
N MET A 525 31.45 18.65 -0.92
CA MET A 525 30.75 19.47 0.06
C MET A 525 30.67 18.81 1.44
N TRP A 526 31.37 17.70 1.72
CA TRP A 526 31.27 17.00 3.01
C TRP A 526 31.30 18.00 4.18
N ASP A 527 32.30 18.86 4.26
CA ASP A 527 32.44 19.83 5.36
C ASP A 527 31.66 21.15 5.19
N ASP A 528 30.78 21.23 4.19
CA ASP A 528 29.96 22.42 3.94
C ASP A 528 28.96 22.66 5.10
N PRO A 529 28.71 23.93 5.48
CA PRO A 529 27.71 24.30 6.48
C PRO A 529 26.31 23.72 6.25
N ARG A 530 25.95 23.36 5.01
CA ARG A 530 24.71 22.67 4.68
C ARG A 530 24.58 21.32 5.41
N TYR A 531 25.68 20.61 5.64
CA TYR A 531 25.67 19.27 6.24
C TYR A 531 26.22 19.22 7.65
N THR A 532 27.05 20.19 8.05
CA THR A 532 27.70 20.24 9.37
C THR A 532 26.90 20.95 10.47
N ARG A 533 25.76 21.58 10.16
CA ARG A 533 24.86 22.19 11.18
C ARG A 533 24.48 21.18 12.27
N THR A 534 24.66 21.53 13.53
CA THR A 534 24.17 20.66 14.61
C THR A 534 22.67 20.89 14.80
N ASP A 535 21.94 19.92 15.35
CA ASP A 535 20.49 20.03 15.62
C ASP A 535 20.13 21.24 16.53
N TYR A 536 21.13 21.94 17.12
CA TYR A 536 20.97 23.20 17.84
C TYR A 536 20.63 24.40 16.94
N ASP A 537 21.03 24.39 15.66
CA ASP A 537 20.79 25.50 14.74
C ASP A 537 19.35 25.52 14.18
N ASP A 538 18.61 24.41 14.30
CA ASP A 538 17.19 24.30 13.88
C ASP A 538 16.21 24.73 15.00
N MET A 539 16.73 25.20 16.15
CA MET A 539 15.93 25.73 17.27
C MET A 539 15.78 27.27 17.26
N PHE A 540 16.24 27.96 16.21
CA PHE A 540 16.13 29.41 16.06
C PHE A 540 15.52 29.85 14.72
#